data_AF-A0A2H8TGL6-F1
#
_entry.id   AF-A0A2H8TGL6-F1
#
_cell.length_a   1.000
_cell.length_b   1.000
_cell.length_c   1.000
_cell.angle_alpha   90.00
_cell.angle_beta   90.00
_cell.angle_gamma   90.00
#
_symmetry.space_group_name_H-M   'P 1'
#
loop_
_entity.id
_entity.type
_entity.pdbx_description
1 polymer ?
#
loop_
_entity_poly.entity_id
_entity_poly.type
_entity_poly.pdbx_seq_one_letter_code
_entity_poly.pdbx_strand_id
1 'polypeptide(L)'
;MATRRRPRWPPAAAIIIAAVVIAVVLPAHLAAAQNAVKDKSELQRAIDWLTLQRNKDWGWGTGTDTAQAIVAMEMTKTGELLERELSAKQLEIELLARLWQHHDPDSDTLQQQDDEDEALTVANIATYSMALASACHDPRQFHGHDLIGSLLQHETISDLDFSYSSLVACESGTHVRKRHIRRLIEIANTKHTVDSLSVAILALQCVEHDHRNRNVKPLLRKPLATLIALQQLDGGFGSLHTTALAIRALQEGKATWNRTNAVDWLLN
;
A
#
# COMPACT_ATOMS: atom_id res chain seq x y z
N MET A 1 -58.97 -19.68 39.03
CA MET A 1 -58.18 -18.87 38.09
C MET A 1 -56.80 -18.62 38.69
N ALA A 2 -55.78 -18.96 37.92
CA ALA A 2 -54.41 -19.18 38.35
C ALA A 2 -53.59 -17.88 38.48
N THR A 3 -52.78 -17.83 39.54
CA THR A 3 -51.38 -17.37 39.61
C THR A 3 -50.95 -16.10 38.86
N ARG A 4 -50.30 -15.18 39.58
CA ARG A 4 -48.81 -15.11 39.64
C ARG A 4 -48.36 -14.00 40.60
N ARG A 5 -47.83 -14.42 41.76
CA ARG A 5 -46.99 -13.59 42.63
C ARG A 5 -45.64 -13.36 41.94
N ARG A 6 -45.16 -12.12 41.90
CA ARG A 6 -43.77 -11.81 41.51
C ARG A 6 -42.82 -12.28 42.62
N PRO A 7 -41.70 -12.98 42.31
CA PRO A 7 -40.69 -13.28 43.32
C PRO A 7 -39.90 -12.02 43.66
N ARG A 8 -39.79 -11.75 44.96
CA ARG A 8 -38.97 -10.70 45.56
C ARG A 8 -37.57 -11.30 45.75
N TRP A 9 -36.62 -10.92 44.89
CA TRP A 9 -35.22 -11.34 45.04
C TRP A 9 -34.54 -10.48 46.12
N PRO A 10 -33.60 -11.03 46.91
CA PRO A 10 -32.81 -10.26 47.86
C PRO A 10 -31.74 -9.41 47.12
N PRO A 11 -31.36 -8.22 47.64
CA PRO A 11 -30.49 -7.26 46.97
C PRO A 11 -29.02 -7.73 46.78
N ALA A 12 -28.65 -8.92 47.23
CA ALA A 12 -27.29 -9.46 47.07
C ALA A 12 -27.09 -10.23 45.74
N ALA A 13 -28.16 -10.69 45.06
CA ALA A 13 -28.02 -11.48 43.83
C ALA A 13 -27.90 -10.63 42.56
N ALA A 14 -28.30 -9.35 42.60
CA ALA A 14 -28.21 -8.43 41.46
C ALA A 14 -26.78 -7.88 41.24
N ILE A 15 -25.96 -7.86 42.30
CA ILE A 15 -24.58 -7.33 42.24
C ILE A 15 -23.61 -8.37 41.65
N ILE A 16 -23.86 -9.67 41.89
CA ILE A 16 -23.00 -10.74 41.37
C ILE A 16 -23.23 -10.96 39.87
N ILE A 17 -24.48 -10.81 39.38
CA ILE A 17 -24.77 -10.96 37.95
C ILE A 17 -24.25 -9.75 37.14
N ALA A 18 -24.25 -8.54 37.71
CA ALA A 18 -23.64 -7.38 37.05
C ALA A 18 -22.10 -7.49 36.97
N ALA A 19 -21.44 -8.03 38.00
CA ALA A 19 -19.99 -8.23 37.98
C ALA A 19 -19.55 -9.37 37.02
N VAL A 20 -20.35 -10.42 36.87
CA VAL A 20 -20.04 -11.54 35.97
C VAL A 20 -20.37 -11.24 34.51
N VAL A 21 -21.38 -10.42 34.23
CA VAL A 21 -21.70 -10.01 32.83
C VAL A 21 -20.71 -8.99 32.29
N ILE A 22 -20.07 -8.17 33.14
CA ILE A 22 -18.97 -7.28 32.72
C ILE A 22 -17.71 -8.11 32.37
N ALA A 23 -17.44 -9.23 33.03
CA ALA A 23 -16.24 -10.03 32.75
C ALA A 23 -16.31 -10.88 31.45
N VAL A 24 -17.50 -11.14 30.91
CA VAL A 24 -17.66 -12.05 29.74
C VAL A 24 -17.77 -11.28 28.41
N VAL A 25 -18.11 -9.99 28.42
CA VAL A 25 -18.19 -9.14 27.20
C VAL A 25 -16.93 -8.26 27.04
N LEU A 26 -16.08 -8.15 28.06
CA LEU A 26 -14.84 -7.37 27.98
C LEU A 26 -13.60 -8.00 27.32
N PRO A 27 -13.43 -9.32 27.10
CA PRO A 27 -12.13 -9.82 26.63
C PRO A 27 -11.82 -9.39 25.18
N ALA A 28 -12.83 -9.31 24.31
CA ALA A 28 -12.62 -8.91 22.91
C ALA A 28 -12.31 -7.42 22.75
N HIS A 29 -12.96 -6.55 23.54
CA HIS A 29 -12.70 -5.11 23.50
C HIS A 29 -11.38 -4.74 24.19
N LEU A 30 -11.01 -5.43 25.27
CA LEU A 30 -9.69 -5.27 25.90
C LEU A 30 -8.58 -5.79 24.98
N ALA A 31 -8.74 -6.95 24.35
CA ALA A 31 -7.76 -7.48 23.40
C ALA A 31 -7.63 -6.57 22.16
N ALA A 32 -8.73 -6.08 21.60
CA ALA A 32 -8.70 -5.11 20.49
C ALA A 32 -8.05 -3.79 20.90
N ALA A 33 -8.31 -3.30 22.13
CA ALA A 33 -7.68 -2.08 22.65
C ALA A 33 -6.18 -2.28 22.92
N GLN A 34 -5.78 -3.43 23.47
CA GLN A 34 -4.38 -3.78 23.72
C GLN A 34 -3.61 -3.96 22.40
N ASN A 35 -4.22 -4.63 21.42
CA ASN A 35 -3.65 -4.74 20.08
C ASN A 35 -3.53 -3.36 19.41
N ALA A 36 -4.55 -2.50 19.50
CA ALA A 36 -4.49 -1.15 18.96
C ALA A 36 -3.42 -0.26 19.64
N VAL A 37 -3.14 -0.46 20.93
CA VAL A 37 -2.07 0.23 21.65
C VAL A 37 -0.70 -0.30 21.25
N LYS A 38 -0.56 -1.63 21.13
CA LYS A 38 0.66 -2.29 20.63
C LYS A 38 0.96 -1.86 19.19
N ASP A 39 -0.03 -1.89 18.30
CA ASP A 39 0.08 -1.48 16.90
C ASP A 39 0.55 -0.02 16.77
N LYS A 40 0.03 0.89 17.61
CA LYS A 40 0.48 2.29 17.65
C LYS A 40 1.94 2.42 18.12
N SER A 41 2.35 1.60 19.08
CA SER A 41 3.74 1.57 19.57
C SER A 41 4.70 1.06 18.49
N GLU A 42 4.30 0.04 17.74
CA GLU A 42 5.12 -0.54 16.66
C GLU A 42 5.22 0.39 15.46
N LEU A 43 4.12 1.05 15.09
CA LEU A 43 4.11 2.06 14.04
C LEU A 43 5.05 3.23 14.39
N GLN A 44 5.01 3.73 15.63
CA GLN A 44 5.92 4.80 16.05
C GLN A 44 7.38 4.36 15.96
N ARG A 45 7.70 3.14 16.40
CA ARG A 45 9.05 2.57 16.29
C ARG A 45 9.53 2.49 14.84
N ALA A 46 8.65 2.08 13.92
CA ALA A 46 8.95 2.03 12.49
C ALA A 46 9.19 3.43 11.90
N ILE A 47 8.40 4.42 12.29
CA ILE A 47 8.58 5.82 11.87
C ILE A 47 9.90 6.37 12.41
N ASP A 48 10.19 6.17 13.70
CA ASP A 48 11.43 6.63 14.32
C ASP A 48 12.66 6.01 13.62
N TRP A 49 12.58 4.72 13.27
CA TRP A 49 13.63 4.05 12.49
C TRP A 49 13.78 4.66 11.10
N LEU A 50 12.66 4.90 10.39
CA LEU A 50 12.69 5.49 9.06
C LEU A 50 13.31 6.89 9.10
N THR A 51 12.90 7.74 10.05
CA THR A 51 13.46 9.08 10.24
C THR A 51 14.94 9.03 10.60
N LEU A 52 15.39 8.04 11.36
CA LEU A 52 16.81 7.84 11.68
C LEU A 52 17.66 7.50 10.45
N GLN A 53 17.10 6.81 9.46
CA GLN A 53 17.80 6.48 8.20
C GLN A 53 17.92 7.68 7.25
N ARG A 54 17.24 8.80 7.53
CA ARG A 54 17.25 9.97 6.65
C ARG A 54 18.61 10.65 6.64
N ASN A 55 19.12 10.93 5.44
CA ASN A 55 20.37 11.63 5.21
C ASN A 55 20.25 13.14 5.49
N LYS A 56 21.39 13.84 5.54
CA LYS A 56 21.46 15.29 5.82
C LYS A 56 20.84 16.17 4.73
N ASP A 57 20.71 15.62 3.52
CA ASP A 57 20.06 16.22 2.37
C ASP A 57 18.54 15.97 2.34
N TRP A 58 17.99 15.32 3.37
CA TRP A 58 16.58 14.94 3.48
C TRP A 58 16.14 13.78 2.57
N GLY A 59 17.08 13.08 1.95
CA GLY A 59 16.86 11.85 1.19
C GLY A 59 17.11 10.57 2.00
N TRP A 60 16.92 9.40 1.36
CA TRP A 60 17.16 8.08 1.98
C TRP A 60 18.27 7.26 1.33
N GLY A 61 18.98 7.81 0.34
CA GLY A 61 20.08 7.11 -0.32
C GLY A 61 20.02 7.28 -1.82
N THR A 62 20.49 6.28 -2.54
CA THR A 62 20.48 6.25 -4.00
C THR A 62 19.22 5.55 -4.51
N GLY A 63 19.08 5.45 -5.83
CA GLY A 63 17.91 4.84 -6.48
C GLY A 63 16.57 5.43 -6.04
N THR A 64 15.60 4.55 -5.72
CA THR A 64 14.21 4.93 -5.42
C THR A 64 13.90 5.05 -3.92
N ASP A 65 14.91 4.93 -3.05
CA ASP A 65 14.70 4.86 -1.60
C ASP A 65 13.99 6.11 -1.05
N THR A 66 14.41 7.30 -1.48
CA THR A 66 13.75 8.57 -1.12
C THR A 66 12.27 8.56 -1.54
N ALA A 67 11.97 8.06 -2.75
CA ALA A 67 10.60 7.97 -3.25
C ALA A 67 9.75 7.01 -2.40
N GLN A 68 10.28 5.83 -2.08
CA GLN A 68 9.59 4.84 -1.26
C GLN A 68 9.34 5.34 0.17
N ALA A 69 10.33 6.01 0.78
CA ALA A 69 10.20 6.61 2.09
C ALA A 69 9.10 7.68 2.12
N ILE A 70 9.04 8.55 1.10
CA ILE A 70 7.98 9.57 0.97
C ILE A 70 6.61 8.93 0.84
N VAL A 71 6.45 7.91 -0.01
CA VAL A 71 5.18 7.18 -0.13
C VAL A 71 4.75 6.64 1.22
N ALA A 72 5.66 6.01 1.97
CA ALA A 72 5.36 5.48 3.29
C ALA A 72 4.92 6.57 4.27
N MET A 73 5.68 7.67 4.37
CA MET A 73 5.39 8.79 5.28
C MET A 73 4.06 9.49 4.96
N GLU A 74 3.74 9.67 3.69
CA GLU A 74 2.48 10.32 3.28
C GLU A 74 1.28 9.40 3.50
N MET A 75 1.42 8.09 3.30
CA MET A 75 0.37 7.11 3.60
C MET A 75 0.06 7.04 5.10
N THR A 76 1.08 7.15 5.96
CA THR A 76 0.90 7.17 7.41
C THR A 76 0.57 8.57 7.96
N LYS A 77 0.73 9.62 7.16
CA LYS A 77 0.58 11.04 7.53
C LYS A 77 1.43 11.42 8.74
N THR A 78 2.67 10.93 8.76
CA THR A 78 3.60 11.07 9.89
C THR A 78 4.75 11.98 9.56
N GLY A 79 5.32 12.64 10.58
CA GLY A 79 6.41 13.60 10.43
C GLY A 79 5.93 15.04 10.36
N GLU A 80 6.84 15.97 10.68
CA GLU A 80 6.54 17.40 10.61
C GLU A 80 6.33 17.84 9.15
N LEU A 81 5.49 18.86 8.95
CA LEU A 81 5.15 19.35 7.62
C LEU A 81 6.39 19.84 6.85
N LEU A 82 7.28 20.58 7.53
CA LEU A 82 8.50 21.10 6.92
C LEU A 82 9.45 19.97 6.50
N GLU A 83 9.62 18.96 7.34
CA GLU A 83 10.50 17.84 7.02
C GLU A 83 10.00 17.05 5.80
N ARG A 84 8.68 16.84 5.70
CA ARG A 84 8.07 16.19 4.54
C ARG A 84 8.23 17.01 3.27
N GLU A 85 8.09 18.33 3.36
CA GLU A 85 8.32 19.23 2.22
C GLU A 85 9.78 19.21 1.77
N LEU A 86 10.74 19.18 2.69
CA LEU A 86 12.17 19.09 2.37
C LEU A 86 12.50 17.77 1.68
N SER A 87 12.00 16.64 2.18
CA SER A 87 12.16 15.35 1.53
C SER A 87 11.50 15.31 0.14
N ALA A 88 10.30 15.88 -0.02
CA ALA A 88 9.66 16.00 -1.32
C ALA A 88 10.50 16.84 -2.31
N LYS A 89 11.11 17.95 -1.85
CA LYS A 89 12.00 18.75 -2.70
C LYS A 89 13.29 18.03 -3.06
N GLN A 90 13.86 17.27 -2.13
CA GLN A 90 15.01 16.43 -2.40
C GLN A 90 14.70 15.37 -3.48
N LEU A 91 13.53 14.74 -3.42
CA LEU A 91 13.03 13.83 -4.46
C LEU A 91 12.93 14.52 -5.83
N GLU A 92 12.39 15.74 -5.90
CA GLU A 92 12.30 16.48 -7.16
C GLU A 92 13.69 16.72 -7.78
N ILE A 93 14.67 17.11 -6.96
CA ILE A 93 16.06 17.36 -7.40
C ILE A 93 16.68 16.06 -7.91
N GLU A 94 16.53 14.97 -7.15
CA GLU A 94 17.03 13.64 -7.50
C GLU A 94 16.45 13.11 -8.82
N LEU A 95 15.15 13.32 -9.05
CA LEU A 95 14.48 12.91 -10.28
C LEU A 95 14.89 13.77 -11.48
N LEU A 96 15.00 15.09 -11.31
CA LEU A 96 15.45 16.00 -12.35
C LEU A 96 16.88 15.69 -12.79
N ALA A 97 17.77 15.43 -11.85
CA ALA A 97 19.15 15.04 -12.15
C ALA A 97 19.21 13.78 -13.03
N ARG A 98 18.39 12.77 -12.71
CA ARG A 98 18.31 11.52 -13.48
C ARG A 98 17.70 11.71 -14.86
N LEU A 99 16.62 12.48 -14.97
CA LEU A 99 16.00 12.82 -16.25
C LEU A 99 16.99 13.56 -17.18
N TRP A 100 17.82 14.43 -16.60
CA TRP A 100 18.84 15.16 -17.34
C TRP A 100 19.97 14.24 -17.82
N GLN A 101 20.50 13.38 -16.94
CA GLN A 101 21.53 12.39 -17.29
C GLN A 101 21.05 11.42 -18.38
N HIS A 102 19.79 10.96 -18.30
CA HIS A 102 19.21 10.07 -19.31
C HIS A 102 19.09 10.74 -20.70
N HIS A 103 19.07 12.08 -20.78
CA HIS A 103 18.98 12.78 -22.06
C HIS A 103 20.36 13.08 -22.68
N ASP A 104 21.46 12.87 -21.95
CA ASP A 104 22.81 13.14 -22.44
C ASP A 104 23.32 11.97 -23.32
N PRO A 105 23.44 12.15 -24.65
CA PRO A 105 23.87 11.09 -25.57
C PRO A 105 25.33 10.66 -25.36
N ASP A 106 26.16 11.44 -24.66
CA ASP A 106 27.55 11.10 -24.34
C ASP A 106 27.68 10.31 -23.01
N SER A 107 26.57 10.03 -22.32
CA SER A 107 26.49 9.30 -21.05
C SER A 107 26.73 7.77 -21.16
N ASP A 108 27.03 7.25 -22.36
CA ASP A 108 27.28 5.83 -22.65
C ASP A 108 28.46 5.21 -21.86
N THR A 109 29.19 6.00 -21.06
CA THR A 109 30.39 5.53 -20.34
C THR A 109 30.14 4.98 -18.93
N LEU A 110 28.89 4.96 -18.43
CA LEU A 110 28.58 4.44 -17.08
C LEU A 110 27.43 3.42 -17.04
N GLN A 111 27.04 2.83 -18.16
CA GLN A 111 26.21 1.60 -18.17
C GLN A 111 27.07 0.36 -17.85
N GLN A 112 27.82 0.39 -16.75
CA GLN A 112 28.33 -0.81 -16.13
C GLN A 112 27.22 -1.39 -15.25
N GLN A 113 26.44 -2.29 -15.86
CA GLN A 113 25.90 -3.57 -15.38
C GLN A 113 25.53 -3.86 -13.90
N ASP A 114 25.78 -2.98 -12.92
CA ASP A 114 25.59 -3.27 -11.49
C ASP A 114 24.57 -2.34 -10.79
N ASP A 115 24.11 -1.24 -11.42
CA ASP A 115 23.20 -0.27 -10.77
C ASP A 115 21.81 -0.19 -11.45
N GLU A 116 21.06 -1.31 -11.48
CA GLU A 116 19.64 -1.30 -11.92
C GLU A 116 18.78 -0.32 -11.10
N ASP A 117 19.16 -0.10 -9.84
CA ASP A 117 18.50 0.84 -8.92
C ASP A 117 18.69 2.30 -9.34
N GLU A 118 19.74 2.64 -10.10
CA GLU A 118 20.01 4.00 -10.56
C GLU A 118 19.47 4.29 -11.96
N ALA A 119 19.21 3.26 -12.76
CA ALA A 119 18.66 3.40 -14.10
C ALA A 119 17.23 3.98 -14.08
N LEU A 120 16.90 4.81 -15.08
CA LEU A 120 15.56 5.37 -15.22
C LEU A 120 14.59 4.37 -15.88
N THR A 121 14.39 3.22 -15.23
CA THR A 121 13.50 2.14 -15.69
C THR A 121 12.02 2.55 -15.57
N VAL A 122 11.13 1.82 -16.26
CA VAL A 122 9.68 2.04 -16.14
C VAL A 122 9.21 1.88 -14.68
N ALA A 123 9.75 0.90 -13.96
CA ALA A 123 9.46 0.68 -12.55
C ALA A 123 9.91 1.87 -11.68
N ASN A 124 11.10 2.42 -11.94
CA ASN A 124 11.62 3.56 -11.19
C ASN A 124 10.81 4.83 -11.46
N ILE A 125 10.48 5.13 -12.73
CA ILE A 125 9.59 6.26 -13.09
C ILE A 125 8.22 6.11 -12.40
N ALA A 126 7.69 4.89 -12.34
CA ALA A 126 6.44 4.59 -11.66
C ALA A 126 6.53 4.86 -10.15
N THR A 127 7.63 4.46 -9.50
CA THR A 127 7.87 4.72 -8.08
C THR A 127 8.04 6.21 -7.78
N TYR A 128 8.81 6.94 -8.58
CA TYR A 128 8.91 8.39 -8.46
C TYR A 128 7.56 9.09 -8.64
N SER A 129 6.78 8.66 -9.63
CA SER A 129 5.46 9.22 -9.89
C SER A 129 4.47 8.93 -8.74
N MET A 130 4.53 7.74 -8.14
CA MET A 130 3.76 7.41 -6.94
C MET A 130 4.13 8.32 -5.76
N ALA A 131 5.41 8.58 -5.56
CA ALA A 131 5.90 9.46 -4.50
C ALA A 131 5.44 10.90 -4.70
N LEU A 132 5.53 11.43 -5.92
CA LEU A 132 5.01 12.75 -6.28
C LEU A 132 3.49 12.84 -6.02
N ALA A 133 2.72 11.87 -6.50
CA ALA A 133 1.27 11.83 -6.29
C ALA A 133 0.91 11.75 -4.79
N SER A 134 1.65 10.95 -4.01
CA SER A 134 1.46 10.82 -2.55
C SER A 134 1.78 12.14 -1.82
N ALA A 135 2.81 12.85 -2.26
CA ALA A 135 3.19 14.18 -1.77
C ALA A 135 2.33 15.32 -2.36
N CYS A 136 1.20 14.99 -3.02
CA CYS A 136 0.27 15.95 -3.62
C CYS A 136 0.87 16.83 -4.74
N HIS A 137 1.93 16.36 -5.41
CA HIS A 137 2.46 16.94 -6.64
C HIS A 137 1.88 16.20 -7.86
N ASP A 138 1.67 16.91 -8.99
CA ASP A 138 1.11 16.29 -10.20
C ASP A 138 2.23 15.72 -11.10
N PRO A 139 2.43 14.39 -11.16
CA PRO A 139 3.48 13.77 -11.99
C PRO A 139 3.24 13.91 -13.50
N ARG A 140 2.04 14.36 -13.94
CA ARG A 140 1.73 14.61 -15.36
C ARG A 140 2.32 15.92 -15.87
N GLN A 141 2.71 16.81 -14.96
CA GLN A 141 3.23 18.14 -15.28
C GLN A 141 4.54 18.42 -14.53
N PHE A 142 5.32 17.37 -14.25
CA PHE A 142 6.55 17.46 -13.49
C PHE A 142 7.62 18.24 -14.28
N HIS A 143 7.78 19.53 -13.99
CA HIS A 143 8.76 20.42 -14.64
C HIS A 143 8.76 20.34 -16.18
N GLY A 144 7.59 20.14 -16.79
CA GLY A 144 7.43 20.00 -18.25
C GLY A 144 7.55 18.57 -18.78
N HIS A 145 7.78 17.59 -17.91
CA HIS A 145 7.78 16.16 -18.22
C HIS A 145 6.45 15.52 -17.81
N ASP A 146 5.82 14.78 -18.74
CA ASP A 146 4.64 13.95 -18.45
C ASP A 146 5.09 12.52 -18.11
N LEU A 147 5.36 12.28 -16.82
CA LEU A 147 5.84 10.98 -16.34
C LEU A 147 4.75 9.90 -16.48
N ILE A 148 3.49 10.25 -16.27
CA ILE A 148 2.39 9.29 -16.43
C ILE A 148 2.16 8.95 -17.90
N GLY A 149 2.27 9.95 -18.77
CA GLY A 149 2.23 9.77 -20.22
C GLY A 149 3.32 8.82 -20.70
N SER A 150 4.56 8.97 -20.20
CA SER A 150 5.67 8.08 -20.58
C SER A 150 5.44 6.63 -20.12
N LEU A 151 4.92 6.43 -18.90
CA LEU A 151 4.55 5.11 -18.37
C LEU A 151 3.48 4.40 -19.21
N LEU A 152 2.46 5.15 -19.68
CA LEU A 152 1.34 4.57 -20.43
C LEU A 152 1.64 4.37 -21.93
N GLN A 153 2.68 5.00 -22.46
CA GLN A 153 3.12 4.83 -23.84
C GLN A 153 3.98 3.57 -24.03
N HIS A 154 4.79 3.21 -23.03
CA HIS A 154 5.65 2.04 -23.08
C HIS A 154 4.87 0.78 -22.70
N GLU A 155 4.72 -0.16 -23.63
CA GLU A 155 4.13 -1.47 -23.33
C GLU A 155 5.20 -2.34 -22.66
N THR A 156 5.04 -2.58 -21.35
CA THR A 156 5.98 -3.42 -20.60
C THR A 156 5.74 -4.91 -20.86
N ILE A 157 6.83 -5.66 -20.91
CA ILE A 157 6.81 -7.14 -20.98
C ILE A 157 6.41 -7.73 -19.62
N SER A 158 6.92 -7.13 -18.53
CA SER A 158 6.59 -7.52 -17.16
C SER A 158 5.15 -7.16 -16.80
N ASP A 159 4.39 -8.16 -16.33
CA ASP A 159 3.03 -7.98 -15.81
C ASP A 159 3.02 -7.19 -14.50
N LEU A 160 4.08 -7.29 -13.69
CA LEU A 160 4.24 -6.50 -12.47
C LEU A 160 4.39 -5.02 -12.81
N ASP A 161 5.31 -4.68 -13.71
CA ASP A 161 5.57 -3.28 -14.12
C ASP A 161 4.35 -2.68 -14.81
N PHE A 162 3.66 -3.49 -15.62
CA PHE A 162 2.41 -3.08 -16.27
C PHE A 162 1.34 -2.73 -15.24
N SER A 163 1.16 -3.62 -14.25
CA SER A 163 0.16 -3.45 -13.21
C SER A 163 0.49 -2.25 -12.32
N TYR A 164 1.76 -2.08 -11.99
CA TYR A 164 2.24 -0.98 -11.17
C TYR A 164 2.12 0.37 -11.87
N SER A 165 2.52 0.45 -13.14
CA SER A 165 2.33 1.65 -13.97
C SER A 165 0.86 2.03 -14.09
N SER A 166 -0.02 1.04 -14.21
CA SER A 166 -1.47 1.28 -14.27
C SER A 166 -2.05 1.75 -12.93
N LEU A 167 -1.57 1.21 -11.80
CA LEU A 167 -1.93 1.67 -10.46
C LEU A 167 -1.51 3.14 -10.28
N VAL A 168 -0.24 3.44 -10.54
CA VAL A 168 0.35 4.78 -10.40
C VAL A 168 -0.40 5.80 -11.25
N ALA A 169 -0.71 5.45 -12.50
CA ALA A 169 -1.50 6.32 -13.37
C ALA A 169 -2.88 6.64 -12.76
N CYS A 170 -3.54 5.63 -12.21
CA CYS A 170 -4.85 5.79 -11.56
C CYS A 170 -4.77 6.66 -10.30
N GLU A 171 -3.82 6.38 -9.40
CA GLU A 171 -3.58 7.15 -8.17
C GLU A 171 -3.21 8.61 -8.48
N SER A 172 -2.56 8.85 -9.61
CA SER A 172 -2.25 10.20 -10.13
C SER A 172 -3.46 10.89 -10.79
N GLY A 173 -4.67 10.34 -10.66
CA GLY A 173 -5.90 10.88 -11.24
C GLY A 173 -5.99 10.78 -12.77
N THR A 174 -5.21 9.88 -13.39
CA THR A 174 -5.27 9.64 -14.84
C THR A 174 -6.23 8.51 -15.17
N HIS A 175 -7.06 8.73 -16.18
CA HIS A 175 -8.01 7.73 -16.63
C HIS A 175 -7.30 6.53 -17.31
N VAL A 176 -7.44 5.35 -16.70
CA VAL A 176 -6.93 4.08 -17.26
C VAL A 176 -7.81 3.60 -18.42
N ARG A 177 -7.20 3.36 -19.59
CA ARG A 177 -7.92 2.95 -20.80
C ARG A 177 -8.50 1.54 -20.69
N LYS A 178 -9.63 1.28 -21.38
CA LYS A 178 -10.29 -0.05 -21.42
C LYS A 178 -9.38 -1.21 -21.84
N ARG A 179 -8.38 -0.97 -22.71
CA ARG A 179 -7.39 -1.99 -23.09
C ARG A 179 -6.55 -2.40 -21.87
N HIS A 180 -6.13 -1.45 -21.06
CA HIS A 180 -5.29 -1.71 -19.89
C HIS A 180 -6.10 -2.40 -18.79
N ILE A 181 -7.36 -1.97 -18.58
CA ILE A 181 -8.27 -2.63 -17.63
C ILE A 181 -8.47 -4.11 -18.00
N ARG A 182 -8.64 -4.43 -19.29
CA ARG A 182 -8.75 -5.84 -19.74
C ARG A 182 -7.49 -6.64 -19.45
N ARG A 183 -6.31 -6.09 -19.70
CA ARG A 183 -5.02 -6.74 -19.38
C ARG A 183 -4.84 -6.93 -17.87
N LEU A 184 -5.22 -5.95 -17.05
CA LEU A 184 -5.20 -6.09 -15.58
C LEU A 184 -6.10 -7.23 -15.09
N ILE A 185 -7.30 -7.35 -15.66
CA ILE A 185 -8.23 -8.45 -15.34
C ILE A 185 -7.63 -9.79 -15.75
N GLU A 186 -6.96 -9.86 -16.90
CA GLU A 186 -6.28 -11.07 -17.37
C GLU A 186 -5.16 -11.48 -16.43
N ILE A 187 -4.27 -10.55 -16.05
CA ILE A 187 -3.18 -10.77 -15.09
C ILE A 187 -3.75 -11.29 -13.77
N ALA A 188 -4.75 -10.60 -13.21
CA ALA A 188 -5.38 -10.95 -11.95
C ALA A 188 -6.09 -12.32 -11.95
N ASN A 189 -6.40 -12.88 -13.13
CA ASN A 189 -7.06 -14.18 -13.26
C ASN A 189 -6.12 -15.33 -13.65
N THR A 190 -4.97 -15.03 -14.25
CA THR A 190 -4.08 -16.03 -14.86
C THR A 190 -2.74 -16.19 -14.16
N LYS A 191 -2.26 -15.14 -13.47
CA LYS A 191 -0.97 -15.13 -12.80
C LYS A 191 -1.16 -15.24 -11.29
N HIS A 192 -0.34 -16.07 -10.65
CA HIS A 192 -0.46 -16.42 -9.23
C HIS A 192 0.75 -16.02 -8.39
N THR A 193 1.69 -15.22 -8.92
CA THR A 193 2.66 -14.60 -8.03
C THR A 193 1.92 -13.57 -7.17
N VAL A 194 2.20 -13.58 -5.88
CA VAL A 194 1.53 -12.70 -4.92
C VAL A 194 1.66 -11.24 -5.34
N ASP A 195 2.82 -10.87 -5.87
CA ASP A 195 3.26 -9.54 -6.24
C ASP A 195 2.40 -9.00 -7.38
N SER A 196 2.43 -9.68 -8.53
CA SER A 196 1.68 -9.27 -9.72
C SER A 196 0.17 -9.28 -9.47
N LEU A 197 -0.33 -10.28 -8.74
CA LEU A 197 -1.74 -10.38 -8.37
C LEU A 197 -2.16 -9.21 -7.45
N SER A 198 -1.36 -8.92 -6.42
CA SER A 198 -1.67 -7.86 -5.46
C SER A 198 -1.64 -6.48 -6.11
N VAL A 199 -0.62 -6.17 -6.93
CA VAL A 199 -0.58 -4.89 -7.66
C VAL A 199 -1.72 -4.77 -8.68
N ALA A 200 -2.06 -5.85 -9.40
CA ALA A 200 -3.18 -5.83 -10.33
C ALA A 200 -4.52 -5.60 -9.61
N ILE A 201 -4.71 -6.20 -8.42
CA ILE A 201 -5.88 -5.97 -7.57
C ILE A 201 -5.95 -4.50 -7.13
N LEU A 202 -4.84 -3.93 -6.63
CA LEU A 202 -4.77 -2.51 -6.24
C LEU A 202 -5.11 -1.59 -7.42
N ALA A 203 -4.52 -1.84 -8.59
CA ALA A 203 -4.81 -1.06 -9.80
C ALA A 203 -6.31 -1.11 -10.16
N LEU A 204 -6.91 -2.31 -10.13
CA LEU A 204 -8.34 -2.49 -10.42
C LEU A 204 -9.24 -1.86 -9.35
N GLN A 205 -8.82 -1.87 -8.09
CA GLN A 205 -9.52 -1.20 -6.99
C GLN A 205 -9.50 0.32 -7.19
N CYS A 206 -8.35 0.92 -7.48
CA CYS A 206 -8.28 2.34 -7.82
C CYS A 206 -9.19 2.67 -9.02
N VAL A 207 -9.15 1.85 -10.08
CA VAL A 207 -10.00 2.04 -11.26
C VAL A 207 -11.50 1.92 -10.93
N GLU A 208 -11.89 1.09 -9.96
CA GLU A 208 -13.28 0.97 -9.51
C GLU A 208 -13.82 2.26 -8.87
N HIS A 209 -12.94 3.07 -8.25
CA HIS A 209 -13.31 4.35 -7.67
C HIS A 209 -13.64 5.39 -8.76
N ASP A 210 -13.12 5.22 -9.99
CA ASP A 210 -13.58 6.00 -11.14
C ASP A 210 -15.00 5.58 -11.53
N HIS A 211 -15.94 6.52 -11.41
CA HIS A 211 -17.34 6.37 -11.79
C HIS A 211 -17.57 5.81 -13.20
N ARG A 212 -16.60 5.96 -14.12
CA ARG A 212 -16.65 5.41 -15.49
C ARG A 212 -16.53 3.88 -15.54
N ASN A 213 -15.98 3.27 -14.50
CA ASN A 213 -15.56 1.87 -14.47
C ASN A 213 -16.21 1.04 -13.35
N ARG A 214 -17.43 1.40 -12.92
CA ARG A 214 -18.20 0.68 -11.87
C ARG A 214 -18.36 -0.83 -12.12
N ASN A 215 -18.28 -1.26 -13.37
CA ASN A 215 -18.37 -2.67 -13.78
C ASN A 215 -17.12 -3.50 -13.42
N VAL A 216 -16.04 -2.88 -12.92
CA VAL A 216 -14.83 -3.58 -12.46
C VAL A 216 -15.08 -4.28 -11.12
N LYS A 217 -15.92 -3.71 -10.25
CA LYS A 217 -16.19 -4.22 -8.89
C LYS A 217 -16.51 -5.73 -8.83
N PRO A 218 -17.43 -6.27 -9.65
CA PRO A 218 -17.77 -7.70 -9.59
C PRO A 218 -16.61 -8.60 -10.01
N LEU A 219 -15.68 -8.09 -10.84
CA LEU A 219 -14.55 -8.84 -11.40
C LEU A 219 -13.43 -9.03 -10.37
N LEU A 220 -13.39 -8.21 -9.32
CA LEU A 220 -12.40 -8.30 -8.23
C LEU A 220 -12.65 -9.48 -7.28
N ARG A 221 -13.85 -10.06 -7.26
CA ARG A 221 -14.21 -11.12 -6.29
C ARG A 221 -13.31 -12.36 -6.39
N LYS A 222 -13.07 -12.84 -7.61
CA LYS A 222 -12.25 -14.03 -7.84
C LYS A 222 -10.76 -13.76 -7.54
N PRO A 223 -10.13 -12.69 -8.07
CA PRO A 223 -8.76 -12.33 -7.71
C PRO A 223 -8.53 -12.18 -6.20
N LEU A 224 -9.44 -11.51 -5.48
CA LEU A 224 -9.34 -11.37 -4.02
C LEU A 224 -9.40 -12.72 -3.30
N ALA A 225 -10.31 -13.61 -3.71
CA ALA A 225 -10.39 -14.95 -3.14
C ALA A 225 -9.13 -15.78 -3.43
N THR A 226 -8.57 -15.67 -4.64
CA THR A 226 -7.29 -16.29 -5.00
C THR A 226 -6.16 -15.77 -4.11
N LEU A 227 -6.06 -14.46 -3.92
CA LEU A 227 -5.01 -13.86 -3.09
C LEU A 227 -5.12 -14.35 -1.65
N ILE A 228 -6.32 -14.41 -1.06
CA ILE A 228 -6.54 -14.94 0.29
C ILE A 228 -6.06 -16.40 0.40
N ALA A 229 -6.32 -17.21 -0.61
CA ALA A 229 -5.90 -18.62 -0.63
C ALA A 229 -4.38 -18.80 -0.73
N LEU A 230 -3.61 -17.77 -1.07
CA LEU A 230 -2.15 -17.79 -1.08
C LEU A 230 -1.52 -17.49 0.28
N GLN A 231 -2.31 -17.14 1.30
CA GLN A 231 -1.80 -16.97 2.66
C GLN A 231 -1.28 -18.31 3.19
N GLN A 232 -0.03 -18.34 3.63
CA GLN A 232 0.62 -19.52 4.17
C GLN A 232 0.16 -19.81 5.61
N LEU A 233 0.49 -21.02 6.11
CA LEU A 233 0.11 -21.44 7.46
C LEU A 233 0.78 -20.62 8.57
N ASP A 234 1.96 -20.08 8.30
CA ASP A 234 2.67 -19.15 9.18
C ASP A 234 2.03 -17.74 9.21
N GLY A 235 1.07 -17.47 8.31
CA GLY A 235 0.37 -16.20 8.18
C GLY A 235 0.91 -15.29 7.08
N GLY A 236 2.10 -15.55 6.54
CA GLY A 236 2.75 -14.73 5.54
C GLY A 236 2.33 -15.05 4.10
N PHE A 237 2.87 -14.28 3.15
CA PHE A 237 2.72 -14.50 1.71
C PHE A 237 4.07 -14.75 1.01
N GLY A 238 5.04 -15.31 1.75
CA GLY A 238 6.35 -15.74 1.22
C GLY A 238 7.52 -14.84 1.63
N SER A 239 7.40 -13.52 1.49
CA SER A 239 8.45 -12.57 1.92
C SER A 239 7.85 -11.34 2.60
N LEU A 240 8.70 -10.51 3.21
CA LEU A 240 8.28 -9.26 3.83
C LEU A 240 7.54 -8.35 2.83
N HIS A 241 8.13 -8.19 1.65
CA HIS A 241 7.58 -7.35 0.58
C HIS A 241 6.23 -7.88 0.07
N THR A 242 6.16 -9.18 -0.26
CA THR A 242 4.93 -9.77 -0.80
C THR A 242 3.81 -9.80 0.23
N THR A 243 4.16 -10.01 1.51
CA THR A 243 3.21 -9.96 2.62
C THR A 243 2.67 -8.55 2.80
N ALA A 244 3.51 -7.52 2.92
CA ALA A 244 3.06 -6.14 3.06
C ALA A 244 2.14 -5.71 1.91
N LEU A 245 2.50 -6.10 0.68
CA LEU A 245 1.74 -5.78 -0.52
C LEU A 245 0.38 -6.51 -0.57
N ALA A 246 0.34 -7.80 -0.23
CA ALA A 246 -0.90 -8.58 -0.16
C ALA A 246 -1.85 -8.02 0.90
N ILE A 247 -1.32 -7.64 2.08
CA ILE A 247 -2.10 -7.00 3.14
C ILE A 247 -2.75 -5.72 2.62
N ARG A 248 -1.98 -4.86 1.92
CA ARG A 248 -2.50 -3.62 1.33
C ARG A 248 -3.66 -3.90 0.35
N ALA A 249 -3.47 -4.82 -0.60
CA ALA A 249 -4.49 -5.20 -1.58
C ALA A 249 -5.77 -5.76 -0.93
N LEU A 250 -5.64 -6.55 0.14
CA LEU A 250 -6.77 -7.14 0.84
C LEU A 250 -7.49 -6.15 1.77
N GLN A 251 -6.77 -5.18 2.34
CA GLN A 251 -7.36 -4.10 3.15
C GLN A 251 -8.24 -3.18 2.31
N GLU A 252 -7.74 -2.72 1.16
CA GLU A 252 -8.50 -1.88 0.23
C GLU A 252 -9.72 -2.62 -0.34
N GLY A 253 -9.58 -3.94 -0.56
CA GLY A 253 -10.64 -4.81 -1.08
C GLY A 253 -11.77 -5.14 -0.10
N LYS A 254 -11.66 -4.74 1.18
CA LYS A 254 -12.61 -5.08 2.26
C LYS A 254 -12.93 -6.58 2.35
N ALA A 255 -11.98 -7.42 1.95
CA ALA A 255 -12.17 -8.87 1.99
C ALA A 255 -12.01 -9.38 3.43
N THR A 256 -12.70 -10.47 3.78
CA THR A 256 -12.53 -11.14 5.08
C THR A 256 -11.37 -12.14 4.97
N TRP A 257 -10.29 -11.89 5.69
CA TRP A 257 -9.08 -12.74 5.70
C TRP A 257 -8.39 -12.69 7.06
N ASN A 258 -7.42 -13.57 7.30
CA ASN A 258 -6.74 -13.67 8.58
C ASN A 258 -5.68 -12.57 8.73
N ARG A 259 -6.17 -11.34 8.99
CA ARG A 259 -5.33 -10.15 9.15
C ARG A 259 -4.39 -10.26 10.33
N THR A 260 -4.87 -10.76 11.45
CA THR A 260 -4.08 -10.83 12.69
C THR A 260 -2.84 -11.69 12.48
N ASN A 261 -2.97 -12.88 11.87
CA ASN A 261 -1.82 -13.73 11.61
C ASN A 261 -0.78 -13.09 10.68
N ALA A 262 -1.20 -12.36 9.65
CA ALA A 262 -0.23 -11.72 8.75
C ALA A 262 0.47 -10.51 9.39
N VAL A 263 -0.24 -9.75 10.24
CA VAL A 263 0.38 -8.68 11.02
C VAL A 263 1.34 -9.26 12.05
N ASP A 264 0.98 -10.34 12.74
CA ASP A 264 1.86 -11.03 13.67
C ASP A 264 3.10 -11.59 12.96
N TRP A 265 2.96 -12.08 11.73
CA TRP A 265 4.09 -12.52 10.89
C TRP A 265 5.03 -11.36 10.52
N LEU A 266 4.52 -10.15 10.29
CA LEU A 266 5.36 -8.97 9.99
C LEU A 266 6.16 -8.47 11.20
N LEU A 267 5.69 -8.74 12.41
CA LEU A 267 6.28 -8.21 13.65
C LEU A 267 7.29 -9.17 14.29
N ASN A 268 7.39 -10.42 13.83
CA ASN A 268 8.26 -11.46 14.38
C ASN A 268 9.33 -11.89 13.37
#